data_AF-A0A1I7GJ87-F1
#
_entry.id   AF-A0A1I7GJ87-F1
#
_cell.length_a   1.000
_cell.length_b   1.000
_cell.length_c   1.000
_cell.angle_alpha   90.00
_cell.angle_beta   90.00
_cell.angle_gamma   90.00
#
_symmetry.space_group_name_H-M   'P 1'
#
loop_
_entity.id
_entity.type
_entity.pdbx_description
1 polymer ?
#
loop_
_entity_poly.entity_id
_entity_poly.type
_entity_poly.pdbx_seq_one_letter_code
_entity_poly.pdbx_strand_id
1 'polypeptide(L)'
;WGIIKSEMYYNTNFKSEDELREAIKDYIFFYNNSRYQERFNNLTPTEVRQAAMVSITPAQYPIPENKRILAYKAMLLEKREKSNRKCDPN
;
A
#
# COMPACT_ATOMS: atom_id res chain seq x y z
N TRP A 1 5.62 -5.96 -1.60
CA TRP A 1 6.59 -6.99 -2.01
C TRP A 1 6.95 -6.99 -3.50
N GLY A 2 6.01 -6.80 -4.45
CA GLY A 2 6.33 -6.85 -5.88
C GLY A 2 7.46 -5.91 -6.34
N ILE A 3 7.36 -4.63 -5.96
CA ILE A 3 8.30 -3.57 -6.39
C ILE A 3 9.75 -3.86 -5.97
N ILE A 4 9.98 -4.16 -4.69
CA ILE A 4 11.32 -4.50 -4.18
C ILE A 4 11.92 -5.69 -4.94
N LYS A 5 11.10 -6.69 -5.26
CA LYS A 5 11.57 -7.86 -5.98
C LYS A 5 12.02 -7.53 -7.41
N SER A 6 11.19 -6.79 -8.14
CA SER A 6 11.46 -6.46 -9.54
C SER A 6 12.53 -5.39 -9.74
N GLU A 7 12.64 -4.43 -8.82
CA GLU A 7 13.58 -3.30 -8.96
C GLU A 7 14.95 -3.60 -8.36
N MET A 8 15.02 -4.36 -7.26
CA MET A 8 16.26 -4.62 -6.52
C MET A 8 16.61 -6.11 -6.51
N TYR A 9 15.76 -6.96 -5.96
CA TYR A 9 16.13 -8.34 -5.65
C TYR A 9 16.50 -9.19 -6.88
N TYR A 10 15.71 -9.14 -7.95
CA TYR A 10 15.98 -9.92 -9.16
C TYR A 10 17.09 -9.32 -10.04
N ASN A 11 17.47 -8.07 -9.80
CA ASN A 11 18.48 -7.36 -10.59
C ASN A 11 19.89 -7.45 -9.97
N THR A 12 20.04 -8.14 -8.84
CA THR A 12 21.31 -8.20 -8.11
C THR A 12 21.61 -9.64 -7.71
N ASN A 13 22.87 -10.05 -7.89
CA ASN A 13 23.35 -11.36 -7.45
C ASN A 13 24.06 -11.21 -6.10
N PHE A 14 23.39 -11.62 -5.04
CA PHE A 14 23.93 -11.59 -3.69
C PHE A 14 24.81 -12.81 -3.42
N LYS A 15 25.98 -12.58 -2.82
CA LYS A 15 26.93 -13.64 -2.44
C LYS A 15 26.83 -14.00 -0.96
N SER A 16 26.20 -13.16 -0.16
CA SER A 16 25.97 -13.40 1.27
C SER A 16 24.64 -12.83 1.74
N GLU A 17 24.20 -13.28 2.91
CA GLU A 17 23.03 -12.72 3.60
C GLU A 17 23.26 -11.25 3.97
N ASP A 18 24.47 -10.89 4.41
CA ASP A 18 24.81 -9.54 4.82
C ASP A 18 24.68 -8.54 3.65
N GLU A 19 25.11 -8.93 2.45
CA GLU A 19 24.96 -8.13 1.23
C GLU A 19 23.48 -7.89 0.89
N LEU A 20 22.67 -8.94 0.97
CA LEU A 20 21.23 -8.84 0.76
C LEU A 20 20.58 -7.91 1.80
N ARG A 21 20.96 -8.05 3.07
CA ARG A 21 20.42 -7.23 4.16
C ARG A 21 20.76 -5.76 3.96
N GLU A 22 21.97 -5.45 3.53
CA GLU A 22 22.38 -4.08 3.25
C GLU A 22 21.63 -3.49 2.05
N ALA A 23 21.54 -4.24 0.94
CA ALA A 23 20.77 -3.81 -0.22
C ALA A 23 19.28 -3.56 0.10
N ILE A 24 18.67 -4.34 1.00
CA ILE A 24 17.31 -4.10 1.49
C ILE A 24 17.24 -2.79 2.28
N LYS A 25 18.20 -2.52 3.18
CA LYS A 25 18.22 -1.26 3.95
C LYS A 25 18.37 -0.06 3.03
N ASP A 26 19.29 -0.11 2.08
CA ASP A 26 19.54 0.95 1.11
C ASP A 26 18.30 1.21 0.26
N TYR A 27 17.65 0.14 -0.21
CA TYR A 27 16.40 0.29 -0.96
C TYR A 27 15.28 0.92 -0.12
N ILE A 28 15.14 0.55 1.16
CA ILE A 28 14.16 1.16 2.06
C ILE A 28 14.47 2.65 2.27
N PHE A 29 15.74 3.01 2.44
CA PHE A 29 16.16 4.40 2.57
C PHE A 29 15.84 5.20 1.31
N PHE A 30 16.21 4.69 0.13
CA PHE A 30 15.90 5.28 -1.16
C PHE A 30 14.39 5.45 -1.35
N TYR A 31 13.61 4.40 -1.08
CA TYR A 31 12.15 4.44 -1.24
C TYR A 31 11.51 5.52 -0.37
N ASN A 32 12.00 5.71 0.85
CA ASN A 32 11.44 6.69 1.78
C ASN A 32 11.85 8.13 1.48
N ASN A 33 13.09 8.36 1.04
CA ASN A 33 13.70 9.70 1.01
C ASN A 33 14.00 10.23 -0.40
N SER A 34 13.90 9.39 -1.43
CA SER A 34 14.32 9.78 -2.79
C SER A 34 13.34 9.33 -3.88
N ARG A 35 12.39 8.46 -3.56
CA ARG A 35 11.37 8.02 -4.51
C ARG A 35 10.17 8.97 -4.52
N TYR A 36 10.11 9.83 -5.53
CA TYR A 36 8.95 10.68 -5.77
C TYR A 36 7.73 9.86 -6.18
N GLN A 37 6.57 10.21 -5.61
CA GLN A 37 5.32 9.50 -5.88
C GLN A 37 4.30 10.47 -6.45
N GLU A 38 3.81 10.18 -7.66
CA GLU A 38 2.79 11.00 -8.35
C GLU A 38 1.55 11.20 -7.49
N ARG A 39 1.13 10.14 -6.79
CA ARG A 39 0.02 10.15 -5.83
C ARG A 39 0.17 11.22 -4.74
N PHE A 40 1.40 11.57 -4.40
CA PHE A 40 1.75 12.55 -3.39
C PHE A 40 2.20 13.87 -4.00
N ASN A 41 1.75 14.20 -5.22
CA ASN A 41 2.16 15.39 -5.96
C ASN A 41 3.69 15.46 -6.13
N ASN A 42 4.30 14.31 -6.45
CA ASN A 42 5.76 14.16 -6.60
C ASN A 42 6.56 14.48 -5.33
N LEU A 43 6.00 14.20 -4.15
CA LEU A 43 6.74 14.19 -2.89
C LEU A 43 7.21 12.77 -2.56
N THR A 44 8.27 12.68 -1.79
CA THR A 44 8.74 11.44 -1.17
C THR A 44 7.88 11.09 0.05
N PRO A 45 7.81 9.80 0.44
CA PRO A 45 7.08 9.40 1.63
C PRO A 45 7.48 10.14 2.91
N THR A 46 8.77 10.45 3.09
CA THR A 46 9.25 11.22 4.26
C THR A 46 8.75 12.66 4.23
N GLU A 47 8.79 13.34 3.08
CA GLU A 47 8.28 14.71 2.95
C GLU A 47 6.77 14.79 3.26
N VAL A 48 5.99 13.82 2.80
CA VAL A 48 4.55 13.73 3.11
C VAL A 48 4.32 13.58 4.61
N ARG A 49 5.09 12.72 5.28
CA ARG A 49 5.00 12.56 6.74
C ARG A 49 5.36 13.85 7.47
N GLN A 50 6.42 14.52 7.04
CA GLN A 50 6.85 15.78 7.64
C GLN A 50 5.78 16.88 7.47
N ALA A 51 5.21 17.02 6.28
CA ALA A 51 4.13 17.96 6.02
C ALA A 51 2.89 17.68 6.88
N ALA A 52 2.55 16.40 7.07
CA ALA A 52 1.44 16.00 7.94
C ALA A 52 1.69 16.31 9.42
N MET A 53 2.94 16.18 9.90
CA MET A 53 3.29 16.48 11.30
C MET A 53 3.24 17.97 11.62
N VAL A 54 3.53 18.84 10.65
CA VAL A 54 3.58 20.29 10.84
C VAL A 54 2.21 20.96 10.64
N SER A 55 1.29 20.29 9.94
CA SER A 55 -0.03 20.86 9.62
C SER A 55 -1.09 20.51 10.66
N ILE A 56 -1.94 21.48 10.98
CA ILE A 56 -3.13 21.27 11.82
C ILE A 56 -4.15 20.39 11.07
N THR A 57 -4.19 20.52 9.74
CA THR A 57 -5.04 19.73 8.85
C THR A 57 -4.18 19.09 7.75
N PRO A 58 -3.78 17.81 7.91
CA PRO A 58 -2.90 17.14 6.97
C PRO A 58 -3.60 16.79 5.66
N ALA A 59 -2.86 16.92 4.54
CA ALA A 59 -3.34 16.52 3.22
C ALA A 59 -3.78 15.05 3.20
N GLN A 60 -4.98 14.80 2.70
CA GLN A 60 -5.55 13.46 2.61
C GLN A 60 -5.28 12.86 1.23
N TYR A 61 -4.81 11.63 1.22
CA TYR A 61 -4.58 10.87 -0.01
C TYR A 61 -5.44 9.61 -0.01
N PRO A 62 -6.75 9.70 -0.30
CA PRO A 62 -7.68 8.58 -0.21
C PRO A 62 -7.39 7.52 -1.29
N ILE A 63 -7.31 6.25 -0.88
CA ILE A 63 -7.04 5.14 -1.82
C ILE A 63 -8.19 5.07 -2.83
N PRO A 64 -7.90 5.09 -4.14
CA PRO A 64 -8.95 5.02 -5.15
C PRO A 64 -9.74 3.72 -5.00
N GLU A 65 -11.05 3.80 -5.21
CA GLU A 65 -11.92 2.65 -5.07
C GLU A 65 -11.62 1.58 -6.12
N ASN A 66 -11.45 0.34 -5.67
CA ASN A 66 -11.31 -0.80 -6.57
C ASN A 66 -12.69 -1.42 -6.84
N LYS A 67 -13.18 -1.26 -8.07
CA LYS A 67 -14.49 -1.78 -8.51
C LYS A 67 -14.69 -3.27 -8.23
N ARG A 68 -13.64 -4.09 -8.32
CA ARG A 68 -13.73 -5.54 -8.04
C ARG A 68 -13.97 -5.82 -6.56
N ILE A 69 -13.34 -5.03 -5.68
CA ILE A 69 -13.54 -5.15 -4.23
C ILE A 69 -14.96 -4.72 -3.86
N LEU A 70 -15.48 -3.65 -4.47
CA LEU A 70 -16.86 -3.21 -4.25
C LEU A 70 -17.87 -4.27 -4.66
N ALA A 71 -17.72 -4.84 -5.85
CA ALA A 71 -18.58 -5.92 -6.34
C ALA A 71 -18.55 -7.14 -5.41
N TYR A 72 -17.36 -7.53 -4.93
CA TYR A 72 -17.23 -8.61 -3.98
C TYR A 72 -17.94 -8.32 -2.65
N LYS A 73 -17.79 -7.11 -2.10
CA LYS A 73 -18.49 -6.69 -0.88
C LYS A 73 -20.01 -6.70 -1.06
N ALA A 74 -20.52 -6.19 -2.20
CA ALA A 74 -21.94 -6.22 -2.52
C ALA A 74 -22.48 -7.66 -2.58
N MET A 75 -21.75 -8.56 -3.23
CA MET A 75 -22.09 -10.00 -3.28
C MET A 75 -22.14 -10.62 -1.87
N LEU A 76 -21.21 -10.26 -0.98
CA LEU A 76 -21.23 -10.75 0.40
C LEU A 76 -22.42 -10.20 1.20
N LEU A 77 -22.79 -8.93 1.00
CA LEU A 77 -23.96 -8.32 1.65
C LEU A 77 -25.25 -9.01 1.20
N GLU A 78 -25.43 -9.22 -0.11
CA GLU A 78 -26.58 -9.98 -0.62
C GLU A 78 -26.65 -11.39 -0.03
N LYS A 79 -25.50 -12.06 0.10
CA LYS A 79 -25.45 -13.41 0.69
C LYS A 79 -25.85 -13.39 2.16
N ARG A 80 -25.39 -12.39 2.93
CA ARG A 80 -25.78 -12.18 4.33
C ARG A 80 -27.27 -11.90 4.45
N GLU A 81 -27.82 -11.01 3.62
CA GLU A 81 -29.25 -10.66 3.62
C GLU A 81 -30.13 -11.85 3.23
N LYS A 82 -29.72 -12.64 2.23
CA LYS A 82 -30.40 -13.89 1.86
C LYS A 82 -30.34 -14.93 2.98
N SER A 83 -29.25 -14.97 3.76
CA SER A 83 -29.13 -15.84 4.93
C SER A 83 -30.04 -15.41 6.07
N ASN A 84 -30.03 -14.12 6.42
CA ASN A 84 -30.85 -13.58 7.51
C ASN A 84 -32.35 -13.77 7.22
N ARG A 85 -32.79 -13.53 5.98
CA ARG A 85 -34.18 -13.79 5.55
C ARG A 85 -34.61 -15.27 5.61
N LYS A 86 -33.66 -16.21 5.62
CA LYS A 86 -33.95 -17.64 5.79
C LYS A 86 -34.06 -18.05 7.27
N CYS A 87 -33.47 -17.26 8.17
CA CYS A 87 -33.42 -17.55 9.61
C CYS A 87 -34.57 -16.91 10.40
N ASP A 88 -35.37 -16.02 9.78
CA ASP A 88 -36.64 -15.53 10.31
C ASP A 88 -37.81 -16.27 9.60
N PRO A 89 -38.17 -17.50 10.02
CA PRO A 89 -39.46 -18.06 9.64
C PRO A 89 -40.54 -17.32 10.43
N ASN A 90 -41.53 -16.81 9.71
CA ASN A 90 -42.80 -16.38 10.30
C ASN A 90 -43.42 -17.51 11.13
#